data_AF-A0A7C5U6X9-F1
#
_entry.id   AF-A0A7C5U6X9-F1
#
_cell.length_a   1.000
_cell.length_b   1.000
_cell.length_c   1.000
_cell.angle_alpha   90.00
_cell.angle_beta   90.00
_cell.angle_gamma   90.00
#
_symmetry.space_group_name_H-M   'P 1'
#
loop_
_entity.id
_entity.type
_entity.pdbx_description
1 polymer ?
#
loop_
_entity_poly.entity_id
_entity_poly.type
_entity_poly.pdbx_seq_one_letter_code
_entity_poly.pdbx_strand_id
1 'polypeptide(L)'
;MLETVKIKWIENENWDFAGEDTQYLTHGLHPYPARMVPQIAGRLLRRFASKNDVVLDPFCGSGGVLVEARLAGLNSIGIDINPLACLLAEVKSNPIDPNVISSVWRKLKSHSKMGIRLGLRVLLL
;
A
#
# COMPACT_ATOMS: atom_id res chain seq x y z
N MET A 1 -25.91 22.81 -8.83
CA MET A 1 -25.05 23.88 -9.38
C MET A 1 -23.68 23.25 -9.53
N LEU A 2 -23.21 22.99 -10.75
CA LEU A 2 -21.89 22.38 -10.96
C LEU A 2 -20.85 23.47 -10.70
N GLU A 3 -20.15 23.38 -9.57
CA GLU A 3 -18.98 24.23 -9.32
C GLU A 3 -17.94 23.96 -10.41
N THR A 4 -17.46 25.03 -11.03
CA THR A 4 -16.44 24.94 -12.09
C THR A 4 -15.13 24.46 -11.47
N VAL A 5 -14.58 23.34 -11.96
CA VAL A 5 -13.27 22.86 -11.54
C VAL A 5 -12.22 23.91 -11.92
N LYS A 6 -11.60 24.55 -10.92
CA LYS A 6 -10.49 25.48 -11.14
C LYS A 6 -9.23 24.67 -11.48
N ILE A 7 -8.85 24.66 -12.75
CA ILE A 7 -7.61 24.00 -13.21
C ILE A 7 -6.44 24.97 -13.01
N LYS A 8 -5.40 24.51 -12.31
CA LYS A 8 -4.10 25.19 -12.23
C LYS A 8 -3.07 24.35 -12.97
N TRP A 9 -2.54 24.88 -14.07
CA TRP A 9 -1.43 24.26 -14.79
C TRP A 9 -0.13 24.40 -14.00
N ILE A 10 0.66 23.34 -13.96
CA ILE A 10 2.01 23.33 -13.38
C ILE A 10 2.96 22.90 -14.47
N GLU A 11 3.91 23.78 -14.77
CA GLU A 11 4.95 23.53 -15.76
C GLU A 11 6.25 23.13 -15.05
N ASN A 12 7.10 22.38 -15.76
CA ASN A 12 8.45 21.99 -15.32
C ASN A 12 8.54 21.09 -14.07
N GLU A 13 7.47 20.38 -13.70
CA GLU A 13 7.52 19.35 -12.66
C GLU A 13 7.95 18.00 -13.27
N ASN A 14 8.99 17.36 -12.72
CA ASN A 14 9.48 16.08 -13.22
C ASN A 14 8.63 14.91 -12.69
N TRP A 15 8.06 14.10 -13.59
CA TRP A 15 7.22 12.93 -13.31
C TRP A 15 7.83 11.59 -13.76
N ASP A 16 9.10 11.56 -14.16
CA ASP A 16 9.78 10.37 -14.67
C ASP A 16 10.06 9.34 -13.57
N PHE A 17 10.48 9.81 -12.38
CA PHE A 17 10.88 8.96 -11.25
C PHE A 17 11.88 7.85 -11.64
N ALA A 18 12.68 8.07 -12.69
CA ALA A 18 13.67 7.12 -13.15
C ALA A 18 14.71 6.83 -12.06
N GLY A 19 14.92 5.55 -11.77
CA GLY A 19 15.86 5.09 -10.75
C GLY A 19 15.31 5.06 -9.32
N GLU A 20 14.08 5.52 -9.10
CA GLU A 20 13.43 5.44 -7.78
C GLU A 20 13.04 4.00 -7.43
N ASP A 21 13.13 3.64 -6.14
CA ASP A 21 12.66 2.35 -5.66
C ASP A 21 11.12 2.29 -5.69
N THR A 22 10.56 1.38 -6.48
CA THR A 22 9.11 1.19 -6.58
C THR A 22 8.60 -0.01 -5.77
N GLN A 23 9.48 -0.68 -5.02
CA GLN A 23 9.20 -1.91 -4.29
C GLN A 23 9.29 -1.76 -2.76
N TYR A 24 9.56 -0.55 -2.24
CA TYR A 24 9.69 -0.32 -0.79
C TYR A 24 8.48 -0.80 0.02
N LEU A 25 8.72 -1.08 1.31
CA LEU A 25 7.71 -1.56 2.25
C LEU A 25 6.92 -2.74 1.67
N THR A 26 5.59 -2.60 1.56
CA THR A 26 4.71 -3.65 1.05
C THR A 26 4.47 -3.55 -0.46
N HIS A 27 5.00 -2.54 -1.16
CA HIS A 27 4.78 -2.38 -2.61
C HIS A 27 5.29 -3.59 -3.40
N GLY A 28 6.42 -4.16 -2.97
CA GLY A 28 7.06 -5.34 -3.56
C GLY A 28 6.56 -6.70 -3.07
N LEU A 29 5.46 -6.76 -2.30
CA LEU A 29 4.95 -8.04 -1.78
C LEU A 29 4.63 -9.07 -2.87
N HIS A 30 4.17 -8.60 -4.04
CA HIS A 30 3.80 -9.46 -5.17
C HIS A 30 3.99 -8.73 -6.52
N PRO A 31 4.51 -9.40 -7.57
CA PRO A 31 4.71 -8.81 -8.90
C PRO A 31 3.41 -8.77 -9.71
N TYR A 32 2.33 -8.20 -9.15
CA TYR A 32 1.08 -8.00 -9.89
C TYR A 32 1.35 -7.07 -11.10
N PRO A 33 0.76 -7.32 -12.28
CA PRO A 33 1.03 -6.53 -13.48
C PRO A 33 0.50 -5.10 -13.37
N ALA A 34 1.06 -4.20 -14.19
CA ALA A 34 0.56 -2.84 -14.43
C ALA A 34 0.21 -2.04 -13.15
N ARG A 35 1.10 -2.08 -12.15
CA ARG A 35 0.90 -1.37 -10.87
C ARG A 35 1.14 0.13 -11.02
N MET A 36 0.40 0.90 -10.22
CA MET A 36 0.69 2.32 -9.98
C MET A 36 2.11 2.50 -9.42
N VAL A 37 2.86 3.47 -9.98
CA VAL A 37 4.17 3.88 -9.45
C VAL A 37 3.94 4.60 -8.11
N PRO A 38 4.56 4.14 -6.99
CA PRO A 38 4.26 4.67 -5.66
C PRO A 38 4.49 6.18 -5.55
N GLN A 39 5.56 6.69 -6.16
CA GLN A 39 5.93 8.09 -6.11
C GLN A 39 4.89 8.99 -6.81
N ILE A 40 4.28 8.51 -7.90
CA ILE A 40 3.19 9.21 -8.59
C ILE A 40 1.98 9.30 -7.66
N ALA A 41 1.53 8.16 -7.12
CA ALA A 41 0.40 8.12 -6.20
C ALA A 41 0.62 8.99 -4.96
N GLY A 42 1.75 8.82 -4.27
CA GLY A 42 2.08 9.60 -3.09
C GLY A 42 2.13 11.11 -3.36
N ARG A 43 2.66 11.54 -4.51
CA ARG A 43 2.66 12.96 -4.89
C ARG A 43 1.26 13.48 -5.14
N LEU A 44 0.42 12.75 -5.88
CA LEU A 44 -0.97 13.14 -6.14
C LEU A 44 -1.77 13.25 -4.84
N LEU A 45 -1.62 12.27 -3.95
CA LEU A 45 -2.29 12.26 -2.65
C LEU A 45 -1.90 13.45 -1.79
N ARG A 46 -0.60 13.75 -1.64
CA ARG A 46 -0.14 14.92 -0.89
C ARG A 46 -0.63 16.25 -1.48
N ARG A 47 -0.87 16.29 -2.78
CA ARG A 47 -1.27 17.50 -3.49
C ARG A 47 -2.78 17.77 -3.40
N PHE A 48 -3.58 16.72 -3.44
CA PHE A 48 -5.02 16.83 -3.68
C PHE A 48 -5.89 16.30 -2.55
N ALA A 49 -5.36 15.47 -1.65
CA ALA A 49 -6.13 14.92 -0.54
C ALA A 49 -5.78 15.60 0.79
N SER A 50 -6.81 15.82 1.60
CA SER A 50 -6.74 16.31 2.97
C SER A 50 -7.03 15.19 3.96
N LYS A 51 -6.64 15.35 5.23
CA LYS A 51 -6.74 14.32 6.29
C LYS A 51 -8.14 13.68 6.44
N ASN A 52 -9.20 14.41 6.13
CA ASN A 52 -10.58 13.93 6.27
C ASN A 52 -11.19 13.42 4.95
N ASP A 53 -10.44 13.50 3.86
CA ASP A 53 -10.90 12.99 2.58
C ASP A 53 -10.81 11.46 2.55
N VAL A 54 -11.61 10.87 1.68
CA VAL A 54 -11.56 9.45 1.36
C VAL A 54 -11.07 9.31 -0.07
N VAL A 55 -9.93 8.64 -0.23
CA VAL A 55 -9.35 8.35 -1.54
C VAL A 55 -10.09 7.16 -2.14
N LEU A 56 -10.67 7.34 -3.33
CA LEU A 56 -11.26 6.24 -4.09
C LEU A 56 -10.36 5.86 -5.26
N ASP A 57 -9.98 4.59 -5.33
CA ASP A 57 -9.36 3.99 -6.51
C ASP A 57 -10.30 2.91 -7.09
N PRO A 58 -11.04 3.21 -8.17
CA PRO A 58 -12.04 2.30 -8.72
C PRO A 58 -11.45 1.11 -9.51
N PHE A 59 -10.13 1.10 -9.74
CA PHE A 59 -9.40 0.03 -10.45
C PHE A 59 -8.06 -0.23 -9.75
N CYS A 60 -8.14 -0.57 -8.46
CA CYS A 60 -7.00 -0.46 -7.56
C CYS A 60 -5.89 -1.50 -7.83
N GLY A 61 -6.17 -2.55 -8.60
CA GLY A 61 -5.24 -3.65 -8.82
C GLY A 61 -4.73 -4.20 -7.49
N SER A 62 -3.42 -4.41 -7.37
CA SER A 62 -2.79 -4.82 -6.11
C SER A 62 -2.67 -3.71 -5.04
N GLY A 63 -3.42 -2.62 -5.17
CA GLY A 63 -3.56 -1.60 -4.14
C GLY A 63 -2.39 -0.64 -3.95
N GLY A 64 -1.64 -0.30 -5.00
CA GLY A 64 -0.51 0.64 -4.89
C GLY A 64 -0.91 2.01 -4.32
N VAL A 65 -2.05 2.56 -4.76
CA VAL A 65 -2.61 3.82 -4.24
C VAL A 65 -3.06 3.69 -2.79
N LEU A 66 -3.64 2.55 -2.41
CA LEU A 66 -4.11 2.29 -1.04
C LEU A 66 -2.95 2.26 -0.03
N VAL A 67 -1.81 1.69 -0.43
CA VAL A 67 -0.59 1.71 0.39
C VAL A 67 -0.12 3.16 0.60
N GLU A 68 -0.02 3.95 -0.46
CA GLU A 68 0.39 5.36 -0.36
C GLU A 68 -0.60 6.21 0.44
N ALA A 69 -1.91 5.98 0.27
CA ALA A 69 -2.95 6.65 1.06
C ALA A 69 -2.76 6.35 2.54
N ARG A 70 -2.48 5.10 2.89
CA ARG A 70 -2.19 4.73 4.27
C ARG A 70 -0.92 5.39 4.82
N LEU A 71 0.16 5.42 4.04
CA LEU A 71 1.40 6.11 4.44
C LEU A 71 1.19 7.60 4.64
N ALA A 72 0.27 8.21 3.90
CA ALA A 72 -0.16 9.60 4.07
C ALA A 72 -1.17 9.81 5.22
N GLY A 73 -1.59 8.74 5.92
CA GLY A 73 -2.58 8.82 6.99
C GLY A 73 -4.00 9.13 6.50
N LEU A 74 -4.31 8.76 5.26
CA LEU A 74 -5.60 8.99 4.61
C LEU A 74 -6.48 7.74 4.65
N ASN A 75 -7.80 7.96 4.72
CA ASN A 75 -8.76 6.89 4.48
C ASN A 75 -8.81 6.58 2.98
N SER A 76 -8.97 5.32 2.62
CA SER A 76 -9.06 4.93 1.22
C SER A 76 -9.96 3.71 0.99
N ILE A 77 -10.55 3.66 -0.21
CA ILE A 77 -11.40 2.58 -0.70
C ILE A 77 -10.87 2.18 -2.08
N GLY A 78 -10.64 0.89 -2.28
CA GLY A 78 -10.21 0.34 -3.55
C GLY A 78 -11.18 -0.70 -4.06
N ILE A 79 -11.45 -0.67 -5.36
CA ILE A 79 -12.32 -1.63 -6.03
C ILE A 79 -11.52 -2.24 -7.18
N ASP A 80 -11.61 -3.56 -7.32
CA ASP A 80 -11.10 -4.28 -8.48
C ASP A 80 -12.00 -5.49 -8.74
N ILE A 81 -12.08 -5.93 -10.00
CA ILE A 81 -12.86 -7.11 -10.38
C ILE A 81 -12.12 -8.41 -10.06
N ASN A 82 -10.78 -8.38 -10.01
CA ASN A 82 -9.96 -9.55 -9.76
C ASN A 82 -9.86 -9.82 -8.25
N PRO A 83 -10.38 -10.96 -7.75
CA PRO A 83 -10.31 -11.29 -6.32
C PRO A 83 -8.89 -11.36 -5.76
N LEU A 84 -7.91 -11.80 -6.57
CA LEU A 84 -6.51 -11.81 -6.15
C LEU A 84 -5.96 -10.40 -5.97
N ALA A 85 -6.37 -9.46 -6.84
CA ALA A 85 -5.96 -8.07 -6.75
C ALA A 85 -6.48 -7.45 -5.43
N CYS A 86 -7.76 -7.68 -5.11
CA CYS A 86 -8.37 -7.26 -3.85
C CYS A 86 -7.66 -7.85 -2.63
N LEU A 87 -7.33 -9.15 -2.63
CA LEU A 87 -6.59 -9.78 -1.53
C LEU A 87 -5.19 -9.15 -1.35
N LEU A 88 -4.47 -8.95 -2.45
CA LEU A 88 -3.15 -8.31 -2.40
C LEU A 88 -3.25 -6.87 -1.90
N ALA A 89 -4.24 -6.12 -2.36
CA ALA A 89 -4.50 -4.76 -1.92
C ALA A 89 -4.77 -4.70 -0.41
N GLU A 90 -5.62 -5.59 0.11
CA GLU A 90 -5.92 -5.72 1.53
C GLU A 90 -4.65 -6.01 2.36
N VAL A 91 -3.90 -7.04 1.98
CA VAL A 91 -2.69 -7.45 2.71
C VAL A 91 -1.61 -6.36 2.67
N LYS A 92 -1.42 -5.69 1.53
CA LYS A 92 -0.39 -4.65 1.38
C LYS A 92 -0.72 -3.38 2.15
N SER A 93 -1.99 -3.02 2.20
CA SER A 93 -2.46 -1.77 2.82
C SER A 93 -2.93 -1.94 4.27
N ASN A 94 -2.91 -3.16 4.83
CA ASN A 94 -3.28 -3.38 6.21
C ASN A 94 -2.12 -3.98 7.02
N PRO A 95 -1.44 -3.19 7.88
CA PRO A 95 -0.40 -3.66 8.77
C PRO A 95 -1.02 -4.59 9.82
N ILE A 96 -0.29 -5.66 10.12
CA ILE A 96 -0.69 -6.65 11.10
C ILE A 96 -0.05 -6.26 12.44
N ASP A 97 -0.83 -6.33 13.53
CA ASP A 97 -0.31 -6.13 14.88
C ASP A 97 0.83 -7.15 15.18
N PRO A 98 2.05 -6.68 15.52
CA PRO A 98 3.18 -7.55 15.85
C PRO A 98 2.88 -8.55 16.98
N ASN A 99 1.97 -8.21 17.90
CA ASN A 99 1.55 -9.11 18.97
C ASN A 99 0.77 -10.31 18.44
N VAL A 100 -0.09 -10.07 17.44
CA VAL A 100 -0.83 -11.14 16.75
C VAL A 100 0.15 -12.08 16.07
N ILE A 101 1.11 -11.55 15.31
CA ILE A 101 2.17 -12.35 14.66
C ILE A 101 2.93 -13.17 15.71
N SER A 102 3.34 -12.54 16.80
CA SER A 102 4.10 -13.19 17.88
C SER A 102 3.30 -14.30 18.58
N SER A 103 1.98 -14.12 18.72
CA SER A 103 1.10 -15.13 19.30
C SER A 103 0.92 -16.34 18.39
N VAL A 104 0.71 -16.11 17.09
CA VAL A 104 0.57 -17.16 16.07
C VAL A 104 1.87 -17.93 15.95
N TRP A 105 3.01 -17.23 15.91
CA TRP A 105 4.33 -17.84 15.89
C TRP A 105 4.57 -18.77 17.09
N ARG A 106 4.27 -18.33 18.32
CA ARG A 106 4.39 -19.18 19.52
C ARG A 106 3.53 -20.44 19.42
N LYS A 107 2.30 -20.32 18.93
CA LYS A 107 1.39 -21.47 18.71
C LYS A 107 1.94 -22.43 17.66
N LEU A 108 2.43 -21.93 16.52
CA LEU A 108 3.03 -22.77 15.48
C LEU A 108 4.28 -23.50 15.99
N LYS A 109 5.13 -22.79 16.74
CA LYS A 109 6.34 -23.36 17.33
C LYS A 109 6.04 -24.45 18.36
N SER A 110 4.98 -24.32 19.17
CA SER A 110 4.63 -25.33 20.18
C SER A 110 4.08 -26.62 19.58
N HIS A 111 3.51 -26.59 18.37
CA HIS A 111 2.96 -27.76 17.68
C HIS A 111 3.97 -28.41 16.72
N SER A 112 5.08 -27.74 16.42
CA SER A 112 6.17 -28.29 15.61
C SER A 112 7.17 -29.06 16.48
N LYS A 113 7.23 -30.39 16.36
CA LYS A 113 8.41 -31.19 16.78
C LYS A 113 9.64 -30.99 15.87
N MET A 114 9.57 -30.10 14.89
CA MET A 114 10.54 -30.00 13.80
C MET A 114 11.35 -28.70 13.91
N GLY A 115 12.67 -28.85 13.93
CA GLY A 115 13.65 -27.76 13.99
C GLY A 115 13.63 -26.89 12.73
N ILE A 116 12.62 -26.05 12.57
CA ILE A 116 12.56 -25.04 11.52
C ILE A 116 13.28 -23.78 12.04
N ARG A 117 14.55 -23.61 11.65
CA ARG A 117 15.27 -22.34 11.81
C ARG A 117 14.74 -21.35 10.77
N LEU A 118 13.60 -20.72 11.04
CA LEU A 118 13.17 -19.53 10.31
C LEU A 118 13.82 -18.30 10.95
N GLY A 119 14.74 -17.68 10.22
CA GLY A 119 15.49 -16.48 10.62
C GLY A 119 14.63 -15.21 10.67
N LEU A 120 13.41 -15.25 11.19
CA LEU A 120 12.66 -14.05 11.52
C LEU A 120 13.26 -13.42 12.78
N ARG A 121 14.27 -12.57 12.59
CA ARG A 121 14.58 -11.53 13.57
C ARG A 121 13.47 -10.50 13.48
N VAL A 122 12.44 -10.65 14.32
CA VAL A 122 11.51 -9.56 14.62
C VAL A 122 12.31 -8.54 15.41
N LEU A 123 12.98 -7.59 14.73
CA LEU A 123 13.44 -6.37 15.38
C LEU A 123 12.18 -5.54 15.66
N LEU A 124 11.79 -5.49 16.92
CA LEU A 124 11.04 -4.35 17.44
C LEU A 124 12.01 -3.16 17.42
N LEU A 125 11.82 -2.25 16.49
CA LEU A 125 12.33 -0.88 16.60
C LEU A 125 11.32 -0.05 17.39
#